data_AF-A0A344UT47-F1
#
_entry.id   AF-A0A344UT47-F1
#
_cell.length_a   1.000
_cell.length_b   1.000
_cell.length_c   1.000
_cell.angle_alpha   90.00
_cell.angle_beta   90.00
_cell.angle_gamma   90.00
#
_symmetry.space_group_name_H-M   'P 1'
#
loop_
_entity.id
_entity.type
_entity.pdbx_description
1 polymer ?
#
loop_
_entity_poly.entity_id
_entity_poly.type
_entity_poly.pdbx_seq_one_letter_code
_entity_poly.pdbx_strand_id
1 'polypeptide(L)'
;MPSTLGQVQVEIEALKKEIKSHQELLSEFLRKNKDNMQLVSRELEGSSTSFDVLMMNAMTKSETDLRKAQDELRVAADALDKVRL
;
A
#
# COMPACT_ATOMS: atom_id res chain seq x y z
N MET A 1 -21.58 20.50 -23.96
CA MET A 1 -20.28 19.87 -23.64
C MET A 1 -19.85 20.36 -22.27
N PRO A 2 -19.40 19.48 -21.35
CA PRO A 2 -18.87 19.95 -20.08
C PRO A 2 -17.70 20.90 -20.36
N SER A 3 -17.60 21.98 -19.58
CA SER A 3 -16.45 22.88 -19.64
C SER A 3 -15.18 22.11 -19.30
N THR A 4 -14.02 22.58 -19.77
CA THR A 4 -12.72 22.00 -19.40
C THR A 4 -12.57 21.88 -17.89
N LEU A 5 -13.13 22.82 -17.12
CA LEU A 5 -13.19 22.77 -15.66
C LEU A 5 -14.01 21.58 -15.13
N GLY A 6 -15.18 21.30 -15.71
CA GLY A 6 -16.01 20.17 -15.32
C GLY A 6 -15.38 18.81 -15.64
N GLN A 7 -14.58 18.73 -16.72
CA GLN A 7 -13.80 17.53 -17.04
C GLN A 7 -12.70 17.28 -16.00
N VAL A 8 -11.96 18.34 -15.62
CA VAL A 8 -10.92 18.25 -14.59
C VAL A 8 -11.51 17.85 -13.23
N GLN A 9 -12.70 18.36 -12.87
CA GLN A 9 -13.37 17.95 -11.62
C GLN A 9 -13.70 16.44 -11.61
N VAL A 10 -14.20 15.90 -12.73
CA VAL A 10 -14.51 14.46 -12.83
C VAL A 10 -13.25 13.61 -12.74
N GLU A 11 -12.15 14.04 -13.37
CA GLU A 11 -10.86 13.34 -13.28
C GLU A 11 -10.28 13.36 -11.86
N ILE A 12 -10.37 14.48 -11.14
CA ILE A 12 -9.93 14.56 -9.74
C ILE A 12 -10.72 13.58 -8.86
N GLU A 13 -12.04 13.52 -9.02
CA GLU A 13 -12.88 12.59 -8.26
C GLU A 13 -12.61 11.12 -8.60
N ALA A 14 -12.27 10.82 -9.86
CA ALA A 14 -11.83 9.48 -10.25
C ALA A 14 -10.50 9.11 -9.57
N LEU A 15 -9.50 10.01 -9.61
CA LEU A 15 -8.21 9.80 -8.96
C LEU A 15 -8.32 9.63 -7.44
N LYS A 16 -9.21 10.39 -6.77
CA LYS A 16 -9.49 10.21 -5.33
C LYS A 16 -10.03 8.82 -5.02
N LYS A 17 -10.95 8.30 -5.84
CA LYS A 17 -11.49 6.94 -5.68
C LYS A 17 -10.42 5.87 -5.89
N GLU A 18 -9.59 6.02 -6.90
CA GLU A 18 -8.49 5.10 -7.18
C GLU A 18 -7.47 5.07 -6.03
N ILE A 19 -7.04 6.23 -5.52
CA ILE A 19 -6.12 6.32 -4.39
C ILE A 19 -6.70 5.65 -3.14
N LYS A 20 -7.98 5.88 -2.84
CA LYS A 20 -8.64 5.23 -1.72
C LYS A 20 -8.64 3.70 -1.87
N SER A 21 -8.99 3.20 -3.05
CA SER A 21 -8.96 1.76 -3.36
C SER A 21 -7.56 1.17 -3.16
N HIS A 22 -6.53 1.86 -3.65
CA HIS A 22 -5.14 1.42 -3.48
C HIS A 22 -4.69 1.45 -2.00
N GLN A 23 -5.13 2.43 -1.20
CA GLN A 23 -4.86 2.47 0.23
C GLN A 23 -5.49 1.29 0.99
N GLU A 24 -6.72 0.90 0.62
CA GLU A 24 -7.41 -0.27 1.19
C GLU A 24 -6.68 -1.57 0.84
N LEU A 25 -6.29 -1.74 -0.43
CA LEU A 25 -5.51 -2.90 -0.90
C LEU A 25 -4.14 -2.99 -0.20
N LEU A 26 -3.39 -1.89 -0.12
CA LEU A 26 -2.10 -1.88 0.59
C LEU A 26 -2.26 -2.25 2.07
N SER A 27 -3.32 -1.76 2.71
CA SER A 27 -3.60 -2.09 4.12
C SER A 27 -3.87 -3.60 4.29
N GLU A 28 -4.57 -4.22 3.34
CA GLU A 28 -4.77 -5.66 3.34
C GLU A 28 -3.46 -6.44 3.12
N PHE A 29 -2.63 -6.00 2.17
CA PHE A 29 -1.32 -6.61 1.91
C PHE A 29 -0.39 -6.51 3.12
N LEU A 30 -0.32 -5.35 3.77
CA LEU A 30 0.47 -5.15 4.99
C LEU A 30 0.01 -6.08 6.11
N ARG A 31 -1.30 -6.25 6.29
CA ARG A 31 -1.86 -7.17 7.29
C ARG A 31 -1.44 -8.61 6.99
N LYS A 32 -1.66 -9.09 5.76
CA LYS A 32 -1.30 -10.45 5.34
C LYS A 32 0.21 -10.71 5.45
N ASN A 33 1.04 -9.73 5.06
CA ASN A 33 2.49 -9.86 5.15
C ASN A 33 2.95 -9.97 6.61
N LYS A 34 2.37 -9.18 7.51
CA LYS A 34 2.62 -9.28 8.95
C LYS A 34 2.20 -10.64 9.52
N ASP A 35 1.04 -11.13 9.14
CA ASP A 35 0.55 -12.45 9.57
C ASP A 35 1.51 -13.56 9.10
N ASN A 36 1.96 -13.50 7.85
CA ASN A 36 2.95 -14.44 7.31
C ASN A 36 4.30 -14.35 8.03
N MET A 37 4.79 -13.14 8.34
CA MET A 37 6.01 -12.97 9.13
C MET A 37 5.91 -13.61 10.51
N GLN A 38 4.74 -13.51 11.16
CA GLN A 38 4.52 -14.17 12.45
C GLN A 38 4.52 -15.70 12.33
N LEU A 39 3.92 -16.24 11.26
CA LEU A 39 3.94 -17.69 11.01
C LEU A 39 5.36 -18.18 10.79
N VAL A 40 6.12 -17.56 9.89
CA VAL A 40 7.50 -17.95 9.61
C VAL A 40 8.39 -17.78 10.83
N SER A 41 8.20 -16.73 11.62
CA SER A 41 8.94 -16.54 12.87
C SER A 41 8.69 -17.67 13.87
N ARG A 42 7.47 -18.23 13.94
CA ARG A 42 7.15 -19.37 14.81
C ARG A 42 7.77 -20.68 14.29
N GLU A 43 7.75 -20.89 12.97
CA GLU A 43 8.42 -22.06 12.36
C GLU A 43 9.94 -21.99 12.54
N LEU A 44 10.54 -20.79 12.50
CA LEU A 44 11.96 -20.55 12.75
C LEU A 44 12.42 -20.95 14.16
N GLU A 45 11.55 -20.80 15.17
CA GLU A 45 11.84 -21.24 16.55
C GLU A 45 11.97 -22.77 16.64
N GLY A 46 11.40 -23.52 15.68
CA GLY A 46 11.49 -24.98 15.59
C GLY A 46 12.53 -25.52 14.60
N SER A 47 12.97 -24.72 13.62
CA SER A 47 13.96 -25.10 12.61
C SER A 47 14.74 -23.88 12.10
N SER A 48 16.07 -23.87 12.24
CA SER A 48 16.95 -22.81 11.73
C SER A 48 17.34 -23.06 10.26
N THR A 49 16.36 -23.29 9.39
CA THR A 49 16.61 -23.54 7.97
C THR A 49 16.97 -22.22 7.26
N SER A 50 17.97 -22.25 6.36
CA SER A 50 18.39 -21.06 5.59
C SER A 50 17.26 -20.46 4.73
N PHE A 51 16.28 -21.28 4.34
CA PHE A 51 15.11 -20.87 3.57
C PHE A 51 14.19 -19.93 4.35
N ASP A 52 13.97 -20.21 5.63
CA ASP A 52 13.04 -19.45 6.47
C ASP A 52 13.60 -18.04 6.77
N VAL A 53 14.92 -17.94 6.93
CA VAL A 53 15.63 -16.65 7.03
C VAL A 53 15.50 -15.84 5.74
N LEU A 54 15.65 -16.47 4.57
CA LEU A 54 15.46 -15.80 3.28
C LEU A 54 14.00 -15.31 3.11
N MET A 55 13.03 -16.13 3.51
CA MET A 55 11.61 -15.77 3.47
C MET A 55 11.31 -14.59 4.41
N MET A 56 11.86 -14.57 5.63
CA MET A 56 11.72 -13.42 6.55
C MET A 56 12.31 -12.13 5.96
N ASN A 57 13.48 -12.22 5.32
CA ASN A 57 14.11 -11.06 4.67
C ASN A 57 13.24 -10.54 3.51
N ALA A 58 12.68 -11.43 2.69
CA ALA A 58 11.80 -11.05 1.60
C ALA A 58 10.52 -10.38 2.10
N MET A 59 9.89 -10.91 3.17
CA MET A 59 8.70 -10.31 3.76
C MET A 59 8.99 -8.97 4.43
N THR A 60 10.14 -8.81 5.08
CA THR A 60 10.56 -7.53 5.68
C THR A 60 10.76 -6.46 4.61
N LYS A 61 11.39 -6.83 3.49
CA LYS A 61 11.54 -5.94 2.33
C LYS A 61 10.18 -5.56 1.74
N SER A 62 9.29 -6.55 1.55
CA SER A 62 7.92 -6.33 1.08
C SER A 62 7.16 -5.36 1.99
N GLU A 63 7.23 -5.50 3.31
CA GLU A 63 6.60 -4.57 4.25
C GLU A 63 7.11 -3.15 4.07
N THR A 64 8.42 -2.99 3.90
CA THR A 64 9.07 -1.69 3.69
C THR A 64 8.57 -1.02 2.41
N ASP A 65 8.54 -1.76 1.31
CA ASP A 65 8.08 -1.26 0.01
C ASP A 65 6.59 -0.89 0.04
N LEU A 66 5.75 -1.72 0.69
CA LEU A 66 4.32 -1.44 0.88
C LEU A 66 4.06 -0.19 1.73
N ARG A 67 4.84 0.03 2.79
CA ARG A 67 4.75 1.24 3.62
C ARG A 67 5.12 2.48 2.82
N LYS A 68 6.17 2.41 2.00
CA LYS A 68 6.56 3.50 1.11
C LYS A 68 5.44 3.84 0.12
N ALA A 69 4.82 2.83 -0.50
CA ALA A 69 3.68 3.04 -1.38
C ALA A 69 2.48 3.68 -0.65
N GLN A 70 2.24 3.30 0.61
CA GLN A 70 1.17 3.89 1.42
C GLN A 70 1.44 5.37 1.70
N ASP A 71 2.68 5.75 2.01
CA ASP A 71 3.07 7.15 2.19
C ASP A 71 2.93 7.96 0.90
N GLU A 72 3.34 7.40 -0.24
CA GLU A 72 3.20 8.06 -1.55
C GLU A 72 1.72 8.30 -1.91
N LEU A 73 0.84 7.32 -1.67
CA LEU A 73 -0.60 7.48 -1.85
C LEU A 73 -1.22 8.52 -0.92
N ARG A 74 -0.74 8.62 0.33
CA ARG A 74 -1.17 9.67 1.26
C ARG A 74 -0.80 11.05 0.75
N VAL A 75 0.44 11.23 0.27
CA VAL A 75 0.88 12.49 -0.33
C VAL A 75 0.05 12.84 -1.58
N ALA A 76 -0.28 11.85 -2.41
CA ALA A 76 -1.13 12.05 -3.58
C ALA A 76 -2.57 12.46 -3.19
N ALA A 77 -3.16 11.83 -2.16
CA ALA A 77 -4.47 12.21 -1.62
C ALA A 77 -4.45 13.66 -1.11
N ASP A 78 -3.46 14.01 -0.28
CA ASP A 78 -3.29 15.35 0.28
C ASP A 78 -3.11 16.41 -0.83
N ALA A 79 -2.44 16.05 -1.93
CA ALA A 79 -2.28 16.93 -3.08
C ALA A 79 -3.61 17.15 -3.82
N LEU A 80 -4.38 16.09 -4.06
CA LEU A 80 -5.69 16.19 -4.71
C LEU A 80 -6.71 16.99 -3.88
N ASP A 81 -6.65 16.92 -2.56
CA ASP A 81 -7.53 17.70 -1.69
C ASP A 81 -7.20 19.20 -1.67
N LYS A 82 -5.96 19.56 -2.00
CA LYS A 82 -5.54 20.97 -2.18
C LYS A 82 -6.01 21.55 -3.50
N VAL A 83 -6.33 20.73 -4.50
CA VAL A 83 -6.92 21.18 -5.76
C VAL A 83 -8.38 21.53 -5.51
N ARG A 84 -8.61 22.76 -5.00
CA ARG A 84 -9.93 23.37 -4.92
C ARG A 84 -10.28 23.94 -6.29
N LEU A 85 -11.27 23.34 -6.95
CA LEU A 85 -11.91 23.86 -8.18
C LEU A 85 -13.29 24.41 -7.87
#